data_AF-A0A7S3REA7-F1
#
_entry.id   AF-A0A7S3REA7-F1
#
_cell.length_a   1.000
_cell.length_b   1.000
_cell.length_c   1.000
_cell.angle_alpha   90.00
_cell.angle_beta   90.00
_cell.angle_gamma   90.00
#
_symmetry.space_group_name_H-M   'P 1'
#
loop_
_entity.id
_entity.type
_entity.pdbx_description
1 polymer ?
#
loop_
_entity_poly.entity_id
_entity_poly.type
_entity_poly.pdbx_seq_one_letter_code
_entity_poly.pdbx_strand_id
1 'polypeptide(L)'
;GIDGSAAGDSARRKGVEALIPVERPMLSSICVYFAMDGPPPVDEPFLILNGNSHTGGGGVINNMCFPSVACPSYAPKGQHLASITLVPSLLIEDYVARGDNEPDMWLQDDKLVEAK
;
A
#
# COMPACT_ATOMS: atom_id res chain seq x y z
N GLY A 1 -4.87 -29.07 -37.78
CA GLY A 1 -4.50 -29.66 -36.50
C GLY A 1 -3.61 -28.68 -35.79
N ILE A 2 -3.96 -28.34 -34.56
CA ILE A 2 -3.15 -27.55 -33.64
C ILE A 2 -2.29 -28.48 -32.80
N ASP A 3 -0.99 -28.25 -32.76
CA ASP A 3 -0.05 -28.54 -31.68
C ASP A 3 1.27 -27.82 -32.05
N GLY A 4 1.87 -26.94 -31.27
CA GLY A 4 1.91 -26.79 -29.82
C GLY A 4 3.32 -27.15 -29.35
N SER A 5 4.26 -26.19 -29.31
CA SER A 5 5.44 -26.35 -28.45
C SER A 5 6.22 -25.05 -28.24
N ALA A 6 6.47 -24.77 -26.95
CA ALA A 6 7.45 -23.87 -26.34
C ALA A 6 7.27 -22.36 -26.66
N ALA A 7 6.53 -21.59 -25.86
CA ALA A 7 6.90 -21.17 -24.49
C ALA A 7 8.34 -20.65 -24.42
N GLY A 8 8.50 -19.38 -24.79
CA GLY A 8 9.76 -18.67 -24.67
C GLY A 8 9.66 -17.25 -25.21
N ASP A 9 8.74 -16.43 -24.69
CA ASP A 9 8.73 -15.00 -25.00
C ASP A 9 8.91 -14.18 -23.72
N SER A 10 10.16 -14.24 -23.26
CA SER A 10 10.79 -13.16 -22.54
C SER A 10 10.67 -11.86 -23.36
N ALA A 11 10.00 -10.88 -22.79
CA ALA A 11 10.33 -9.45 -22.94
C ALA A 11 10.62 -8.96 -24.37
N ARG A 12 9.58 -8.76 -25.19
CA ARG A 12 9.64 -7.78 -26.27
C ARG A 12 8.92 -6.52 -25.84
N ARG A 13 9.70 -5.57 -25.31
CA ARG A 13 9.34 -4.16 -25.18
C ARG A 13 8.67 -3.72 -26.48
N LYS A 14 7.35 -3.54 -26.50
CA LYS A 14 6.68 -2.80 -27.55
C LYS A 14 6.78 -1.33 -27.13
N GLY A 15 7.55 -0.60 -27.93
CA GLY A 15 7.80 0.82 -27.72
C GLY A 15 6.52 1.63 -27.68
N VAL A 16 6.74 2.90 -27.34
CA VAL A 16 5.85 4.05 -27.13
C VAL A 16 4.69 4.21 -28.15
N GLU A 17 4.62 3.40 -29.20
CA GLU A 17 3.62 3.43 -30.27
C GLU A 17 2.32 2.67 -29.96
N ALA A 18 2.24 1.95 -28.83
CA ALA A 18 0.99 1.36 -28.33
C ALA A 18 0.22 2.28 -27.35
N LEU A 19 0.65 3.54 -27.19
CA LEU A 19 0.00 4.58 -26.37
C LEU A 19 -1.30 5.10 -26.98
N ILE A 20 -2.17 4.19 -27.42
CA ILE A 20 -3.60 4.49 -27.57
C ILE A 20 -4.06 4.94 -26.18
N PRO A 21 -4.76 6.08 -26.03
CA PRO A 21 -5.44 6.39 -24.79
C PRO A 21 -6.47 5.30 -24.57
N VAL A 22 -6.12 4.28 -23.79
CA VAL A 22 -7.13 3.48 -23.13
C VAL A 22 -7.79 4.48 -22.18
N GLU A 23 -9.07 4.79 -22.40
CA GLU A 23 -9.87 5.46 -21.39
C GLU A 23 -9.77 4.62 -20.11
N ARG A 24 -8.85 5.00 -19.23
CA ARG A 24 -8.74 4.38 -17.92
C ARG A 24 -9.70 5.15 -17.03
N PRO A 25 -10.58 4.47 -16.29
CA PRO A 25 -11.40 5.16 -15.30
C PRO A 25 -10.48 5.90 -14.33
N MET A 26 -10.94 7.06 -13.87
CA MET A 26 -10.26 7.75 -12.78
C MET A 26 -10.21 6.82 -11.56
N LEU A 27 -9.02 6.62 -11.00
CA LEU A 27 -8.84 5.89 -9.76
C LEU A 27 -8.87 6.89 -8.60
N SER A 28 -9.48 6.48 -7.49
CA SER A 28 -9.49 7.23 -6.24
C SER A 28 -8.58 6.55 -5.22
N SER A 29 -8.15 7.32 -4.22
CA SER A 29 -7.45 6.82 -3.03
C SER A 29 -7.93 7.61 -1.82
N ILE A 30 -7.96 6.96 -0.66
CA ILE A 30 -8.25 7.65 0.61
C ILE A 30 -7.00 7.65 1.44
N CYS A 31 -6.61 8.83 1.94
CA CYS A 31 -5.50 8.98 2.84
C CYS A 31 -6.02 9.34 4.22
N VAL A 32 -5.73 8.50 5.21
CA VAL A 32 -6.12 8.71 6.60
C VAL A 32 -4.87 8.95 7.43
N TYR A 33 -4.95 9.93 8.34
CA TYR A 33 -3.85 10.32 9.21
C TYR A 33 -4.19 9.99 10.66
N PHE A 34 -3.26 9.35 11.36
CA PHE A 34 -3.39 8.99 12.76
C PHE A 34 -2.26 9.62 13.56
N ALA A 35 -2.60 10.16 14.73
CA ALA A 35 -1.61 10.53 15.73
C ALA A 35 -1.20 9.28 16.50
N MET A 36 0.09 9.18 16.81
CA MET A 36 0.67 8.10 17.59
C MET A 36 1.33 8.67 18.84
N ASP A 37 0.96 8.15 20.01
CA ASP A 37 1.54 8.53 21.31
C ASP A 37 2.84 7.75 21.64
N GLY A 38 3.37 6.97 20.70
CA GLY A 38 4.58 6.17 20.83
C GLY A 38 5.48 6.23 19.58
N PRO A 39 6.68 5.63 19.64
CA PRO A 39 7.58 5.60 18.50
C PRO A 39 6.96 4.82 17.34
N PRO A 40 7.21 5.22 16.08
CA PRO A 40 6.76 4.48 14.92
C PRO A 40 7.51 3.13 14.84
N PRO A 41 6.91 2.09 14.23
CA PRO A 41 7.55 0.78 14.04
C PRO A 41 8.85 0.82 13.23
N VAL A 42 9.06 1.86 12.41
CA VAL A 42 10.26 2.09 11.61
C VAL A 42 10.82 3.49 11.87
N ASP A 43 12.14 3.58 12.08
CA ASP A 43 12.86 4.81 12.42
C ASP A 43 13.54 5.50 11.23
N GLU A 44 13.48 4.90 10.04
CA GLU A 44 13.86 5.51 8.77
C GLU A 44 12.65 5.96 7.94
N PRO A 45 12.81 6.95 7.03
CA PRO A 45 11.71 7.51 6.24
C PRO A 45 11.29 6.60 5.08
N PHE A 46 10.77 5.41 5.41
CA PHE A 46 10.31 4.43 4.45
C PHE A 46 8.85 4.62 4.03
N LEU A 47 8.54 4.17 2.81
CA LEU A 47 7.19 3.92 2.35
C LEU A 47 6.96 2.41 2.36
N ILE A 48 6.11 1.94 3.27
CA ILE A 48 5.79 0.53 3.44
C ILE A 48 4.67 0.20 2.46
N LEU A 49 4.89 -0.79 1.58
CA LEU A 49 3.92 -1.20 0.56
C LEU A 49 3.26 -2.51 0.95
N ASN A 50 1.95 -2.64 0.69
CA ASN A 50 1.25 -3.90 0.81
C ASN A 50 1.44 -4.77 -0.44
N GLY A 51 2.20 -5.86 -0.29
CA GLY A 51 2.48 -6.81 -1.37
C GLY A 51 1.45 -7.93 -1.53
N ASN A 52 0.44 -8.03 -0.66
CA ASN A 52 -0.39 -9.25 -0.51
C ASN A 52 -1.43 -9.49 -1.62
N SER A 53 -1.22 -8.95 -2.81
CA SER A 53 -2.12 -9.07 -3.97
C SER A 53 -2.26 -10.50 -4.54
N HIS A 54 -1.47 -11.48 -4.08
CA HIS A 54 -1.42 -12.85 -4.66
C HIS A 54 -1.91 -13.97 -3.73
N THR A 55 -2.25 -13.67 -2.46
CA THR A 55 -2.62 -14.69 -1.47
C THR A 55 -3.99 -14.42 -0.88
N GLY A 56 -5.05 -14.52 -1.68
CA GLY A 56 -6.43 -14.82 -1.22
C GLY A 56 -7.09 -13.92 -0.16
N GLY A 57 -6.45 -12.83 0.26
CA GLY A 57 -6.86 -11.93 1.33
C GLY A 57 -6.12 -10.61 1.16
N GLY A 58 -6.50 -9.84 0.12
CA GLY A 58 -5.97 -8.50 -0.08
C GLY A 58 -6.59 -7.55 0.93
N GLY A 59 -5.76 -6.99 1.80
CA GLY A 59 -6.15 -5.89 2.68
C GLY A 59 -6.44 -4.60 1.90
N VAL A 60 -7.11 -3.64 2.54
CA VAL A 60 -7.48 -2.36 1.92
C VAL A 60 -6.32 -1.36 1.91
N ILE A 61 -5.32 -1.60 2.76
CA ILE A 61 -4.14 -0.76 2.89
C ILE A 61 -3.27 -0.97 1.64
N ASN A 62 -3.03 0.11 0.92
CA ASN A 62 -2.07 0.16 -0.18
C ASN A 62 -0.65 0.34 0.35
N ASN A 63 -0.50 1.34 1.21
CA ASN A 63 0.78 1.74 1.77
C ASN A 63 0.60 2.51 3.07
N MET A 64 1.68 2.56 3.85
CA MET A 64 1.81 3.31 5.08
C MET A 64 3.17 4.02 5.11
N CYS A 65 3.22 5.22 5.69
CA CYS A 65 4.48 5.87 6.05
C CYS A 65 4.32 6.74 7.31
N PHE A 66 5.45 7.18 7.87
CA PHE A 66 5.49 8.02 9.06
C PHE A 66 6.15 9.36 8.75
N PRO A 67 5.42 10.38 8.24
CA PRO A 67 6.02 11.65 7.80
C PRO A 67 6.87 12.34 8.87
N SER A 68 6.49 12.20 10.14
CA SER A 68 7.24 12.73 11.29
C SER A 68 8.66 12.16 11.44
N VAL A 69 8.95 10.99 10.87
CA VAL A 69 10.30 10.38 10.82
C VAL A 69 11.16 11.11 9.78
N ALA A 70 10.58 11.47 8.63
CA ALA A 70 11.27 12.22 7.59
C ALA A 70 11.50 13.69 8.00
N CYS A 71 10.51 14.31 8.66
CA CYS A 71 10.64 15.65 9.21
C CYS A 71 9.83 15.79 10.52
N PRO A 72 10.48 16.07 11.67
CA PRO A 72 9.81 16.13 12.97
C PRO A 72 8.67 17.16 13.06
N SER A 73 8.65 18.19 12.20
CA SER A 73 7.61 19.22 12.23
C SER A 73 6.23 18.73 11.79
N TYR A 74 6.11 17.51 11.27
CA TYR A 74 4.82 16.91 10.91
C TYR A 74 4.02 16.41 12.11
N ALA A 75 4.60 16.36 13.32
CA ALA A 75 3.90 15.96 14.53
C ALA A 75 4.27 16.85 15.73
N PRO A 76 3.38 16.99 16.73
CA PRO A 76 3.72 17.59 18.01
C PRO A 76 4.89 16.85 18.71
N LYS A 77 5.57 17.55 19.63
CA LYS A 77 6.67 16.95 20.39
C LYS A 77 6.19 15.73 21.18
N GLY A 78 6.86 14.59 20.99
CA GLY A 78 6.55 13.33 21.66
C GLY A 78 5.47 12.49 20.98
N GLN A 79 4.97 12.94 19.82
CA GLN A 79 4.04 12.17 19.00
C GLN A 79 4.62 11.92 17.61
N HIS A 80 4.04 10.94 16.92
CA HIS A 80 4.33 10.67 15.52
C HIS A 80 3.05 10.73 14.68
N LEU A 81 3.23 11.06 13.40
CA LEU A 81 2.16 11.06 12.41
C LEU A 81 2.29 9.79 11.57
N ALA A 82 1.25 8.98 11.52
CA ALA A 82 1.08 7.88 10.57
C ALA A 82 0.17 8.32 9.42
N SER A 83 0.55 7.98 8.19
CA SER A 83 -0.19 8.23 6.96
C SER A 83 -0.50 6.89 6.30
N ILE A 84 -1.77 6.56 6.14
CA ILE A 84 -2.23 5.29 5.57
C ILE A 84 -3.04 5.57 4.32
N THR A 85 -2.63 4.99 3.19
CA THR A 85 -3.34 5.10 1.92
C THR A 85 -4.16 3.83 1.68
N LEU A 86 -5.44 4.01 1.37
CA LEU A 86 -6.39 2.95 1.03
C LEU A 86 -6.76 3.01 -0.45
N VAL A 87 -6.96 1.85 -1.10
CA VAL A 87 -7.52 1.78 -2.46
C VAL A 87 -9.01 1.41 -2.41
N PRO A 88 -9.94 2.30 -2.82
CA PRO A 88 -11.40 2.13 -2.67
C PRO A 88 -12.03 1.05 -3.56
N SER A 89 -11.28 0.48 -4.51
CA SER A 89 -11.77 -0.65 -5.31
C SER A 89 -12.09 -1.90 -4.48
N LEU A 90 -11.71 -1.90 -3.20
CA LEU A 90 -12.24 -2.74 -2.14
C LEU A 90 -13.20 -1.85 -1.33
N LEU A 91 -14.51 -1.98 -1.55
CA LEU A 91 -15.50 -0.99 -1.08
C LEU A 91 -15.37 -0.72 0.43
N ILE A 92 -15.31 0.55 0.79
CA ILE A 92 -15.31 1.04 2.19
C ILE A 92 -16.48 0.48 2.99
N GLU A 93 -17.63 0.27 2.33
CA GLU A 93 -18.81 -0.35 2.94
C GLU A 93 -18.51 -1.78 3.39
N ASP A 94 -17.82 -2.58 2.56
CA ASP A 94 -17.40 -3.93 2.92
C ASP A 94 -16.36 -3.90 4.04
N TYR A 95 -15.45 -2.93 4.04
CA TYR A 95 -14.40 -2.81 5.05
C TYR A 95 -14.95 -2.46 6.45
N VAL A 96 -15.81 -1.43 6.52
CA VAL A 96 -16.50 -1.06 7.77
C VAL A 96 -17.44 -2.19 8.22
N ALA A 97 -18.10 -2.88 7.29
CA ALA A 97 -18.98 -4.00 7.60
C ALA A 97 -18.23 -5.26 8.10
N ARG A 98 -16.98 -5.48 7.66
CA ARG A 98 -16.14 -6.60 8.13
C ARG A 98 -15.60 -6.37 9.55
N GLY A 99 -15.55 -5.12 10.01
CA GLY A 99 -14.89 -4.78 11.27
C GLY A 99 -13.38 -5.03 11.21
N ASP A 100 -12.79 -4.95 10.02
CA ASP A 100 -11.39 -5.27 9.78
C ASP A 100 -10.48 -4.24 10.49
N ASN A 101 -9.69 -4.74 11.43
CA ASN A 101 -8.72 -4.03 12.25
C ASN A 101 -7.31 -4.06 11.65
N GLU A 102 -7.23 -4.17 10.32
CA GLU A 102 -5.97 -4.13 9.56
C GLU A 102 -5.08 -2.91 9.90
N PRO A 103 -5.56 -1.67 10.13
CA PRO A 103 -4.70 -0.54 10.43
C PRO A 103 -4.04 -0.71 11.79
N ASP A 104 -4.78 -1.22 12.77
CA ASP A 104 -4.25 -1.53 14.09
C ASP A 104 -3.24 -2.68 14.03
N MET A 105 -3.50 -3.69 13.18
CA MET A 105 -2.53 -4.76 12.94
C MET A 105 -1.23 -4.19 12.37
N TRP A 106 -1.29 -3.35 11.33
CA TRP A 106 -0.10 -2.75 10.73
C TRP A 106 0.63 -1.81 11.68
N LEU A 107 -0.08 -1.08 12.54
CA LEU A 107 0.52 -0.22 13.55
C LEU A 107 1.18 -1.00 14.70
N GLN A 108 0.78 -2.25 14.91
CA GLN A 108 1.28 -3.14 15.97
C GLN A 108 2.14 -4.30 15.41
N ASP A 109 2.40 -4.36 14.10
CA ASP A 109 3.08 -5.50 13.50
C ASP A 109 4.58 -5.43 13.77
N ASP A 110 5.04 -6.26 14.69
CA ASP A 110 6.46 -6.47 15.01
C ASP A 110 7.29 -6.90 13.78
N LYS A 111 6.67 -7.41 12.70
CA LYS A 111 7.37 -7.77 11.47
C LYS A 111 7.77 -6.57 10.61
N LEU A 112 7.18 -5.39 10.81
CA LEU A 112 7.70 -4.17 10.20
C LEU A 112 9.09 -3.83 10.73
N VAL A 113 9.41 -4.27 11.94
CA VAL A 113 10.70 -4.08 12.61
C VAL A 113 11.80 -4.99 12.04
N GLU A 114 11.43 -6.11 11.41
CA GLU A 114 12.39 -7.07 10.81
C GLU A 114 12.93 -6.64 9.44
N ALA A 115 12.44 -5.55 8.85
CA ALA A 115 12.88 -5.05 7.54
C ALA A 115 14.21 -4.25 7.56
N LYS A 116 14.99 -4.37 8.65
CA LYS A 116 16.29 -3.69 8.86
C LYS A 116 17.46 -4.34 8.11
#